data_AF-A0A381NLH2-F1
#
_entry.id   AF-A0A381NLH2-F1
#
_cell.length_a   1.000
_cell.length_b   1.000
_cell.length_c   1.000
_cell.angle_alpha   90.00
_cell.angle_beta   90.00
_cell.angle_gamma   90.00
#
_symmetry.space_group_name_H-M   'P 1'
#
loop_
_entity.id
_entity.type
_entity.pdbx_description
1 polymer ?
#
loop_
_entity_poly.entity_id
_entity_poly.type
_entity_poly.pdbx_seq_one_letter_code
_entity_poly.pdbx_strand_id
1 'polypeptide(L)'
;MGLHICNLHFIDQASLEKNQSNSCCIRTKSFRIISQLLERGRIIKTRAKFVIGGTVIFAVITALSVQGLQEMSVFFYTPVEVLANPSMFENKTIRIGALVQRGSVEWDAQDIRLSFNITEDGKKNIPVFYDGVKPDLFREGQGVVVEGKMKGQRFEAVQLLVKHSEDYTVETEHKKTKEDYYKSIQAQ
;
A
#
# COMPACT_ATOMS: atom_id res chain seq x y z
N MET A 1 56.13 35.28 10.44
CA MET A 1 56.69 36.38 11.25
C MET A 1 55.55 36.92 12.11
N GLY A 2 55.67 36.86 13.45
CA GLY A 2 54.85 37.55 14.48
C GLY A 2 53.34 37.28 14.47
N LEU A 3 52.69 36.57 15.41
CA LEU A 3 52.72 36.60 16.88
C LEU A 3 52.28 37.93 17.52
N HIS A 4 51.44 37.80 18.55
CA HIS A 4 50.91 38.75 19.55
C HIS A 4 49.42 39.12 19.40
N ILE A 5 48.50 38.43 20.07
CA ILE A 5 48.20 38.45 21.52
C ILE A 5 47.58 39.79 21.94
N CYS A 6 46.28 39.77 22.21
CA CYS A 6 45.72 40.47 23.37
C CYS A 6 44.53 39.67 23.91
N ASN A 7 44.68 39.30 25.16
CA ASN A 7 43.84 38.48 26.02
C ASN A 7 43.26 39.44 27.06
N LEU A 8 41.97 39.35 27.40
CA LEU A 8 41.48 39.29 28.79
C LEU A 8 39.96 39.40 28.87
N HIS A 9 39.38 38.47 29.64
CA HIS A 9 38.33 38.64 30.66
C HIS A 9 37.00 39.35 30.26
N PHE A 10 35.80 39.04 30.76
CA PHE A 10 35.23 38.08 31.71
C PHE A 10 33.84 38.68 32.01
N ILE A 11 32.78 37.87 31.92
CA ILE A 11 31.44 38.09 32.49
C ILE A 11 30.60 39.25 31.91
N ASP A 12 29.50 38.90 31.24
CA ASP A 12 28.18 39.15 31.86
C ASP A 12 27.18 38.06 31.47
N GLN A 13 26.41 37.67 32.48
CA GLN A 13 25.30 36.74 32.43
C GLN A 13 24.10 37.34 31.68
N ALA A 14 23.20 36.41 31.38
CA ALA A 14 21.74 36.56 31.45
C ALA A 14 21.00 36.66 30.12
N SER A 15 20.09 35.69 30.00
CA SER A 15 18.85 35.73 29.24
C SER A 15 18.97 35.48 27.73
N LEU A 16 18.83 34.22 27.33
CA LEU A 16 17.47 33.70 27.09
C LEU A 16 17.46 32.17 27.05
N GLU A 17 16.73 31.67 28.03
CA GLU A 17 16.33 30.32 28.34
C GLU A 17 15.35 29.77 27.28
N LYS A 18 15.25 28.43 27.21
CA LYS A 18 14.18 27.63 26.58
C LYS A 18 14.24 27.47 25.05
N ASN A 19 14.74 26.31 24.60
CA ASN A 19 13.94 25.30 23.86
C ASN A 19 14.84 24.28 23.14
N GLN A 20 15.87 23.77 23.82
CA GLN A 20 16.65 22.62 23.37
C GLN A 20 16.26 21.36 24.17
N SER A 21 14.95 21.19 24.40
CA SER A 21 14.36 20.15 25.24
C SER A 21 13.42 19.19 24.50
N ASN A 22 13.45 19.12 23.15
CA ASN A 22 12.43 18.36 22.41
C ASN A 22 12.98 17.28 21.46
N SER A 23 14.29 16.99 21.47
CA SER A 23 14.89 16.01 20.53
C SER A 23 15.58 14.80 21.18
N CYS A 24 15.47 14.62 22.50
CA CYS A 24 16.14 13.53 23.22
C CYS A 24 15.21 12.79 24.17
N CYS A 25 14.12 12.19 23.67
CA CYS A 25 13.27 11.37 24.56
C CYS A 25 12.48 10.20 23.93
N ILE A 26 12.47 10.00 22.61
CA ILE A 26 11.62 8.94 22.02
C ILE A 26 12.43 7.69 21.60
N ARG A 27 13.76 7.80 21.45
CA ARG A 27 14.61 6.71 20.92
C ARG A 27 15.44 5.95 21.96
N THR A 28 14.98 5.86 23.21
CA THR A 28 15.72 5.11 24.27
C THR A 28 14.84 4.34 25.27
N LYS A 29 13.50 4.35 25.15
CA LYS A 29 12.65 3.60 26.09
C LYS A 29 12.45 2.12 25.75
N SER A 30 12.50 1.73 24.47
CA SER A 30 12.26 0.33 24.08
C SER A 30 13.42 -0.60 24.48
N PHE A 31 14.65 -0.09 24.50
CA PHE A 31 15.84 -0.90 24.82
C PHE A 31 15.98 -1.24 26.32
N ARG A 32 15.28 -0.52 27.20
CA ARG A 32 15.45 -0.68 28.66
C ARG A 32 14.63 -1.84 29.25
N ILE A 33 13.63 -2.35 28.52
CA ILE A 33 12.81 -3.48 29.00
C ILE A 33 13.57 -4.80 28.81
N ILE A 34 14.36 -4.94 27.75
CA ILE A 34 15.10 -6.18 27.46
C ILE A 34 16.25 -6.38 28.47
N SER A 35 16.89 -5.30 28.94
CA SER A 35 18.04 -5.39 29.86
C SER A 35 17.67 -5.63 31.33
N GLN A 36 16.42 -5.38 31.76
CA GLN A 36 16.01 -5.53 33.17
C GLN A 36 15.61 -6.97 33.56
N LEU A 37 15.50 -7.89 32.60
CA LEU A 37 15.12 -9.28 32.89
C LEU A 37 16.32 -10.19 33.21
N LEU A 38 17.56 -9.70 33.05
CA LEU A 38 18.77 -10.51 33.17
C LEU A 38 19.44 -10.50 34.56
N GLU A 39 19.03 -9.63 35.49
CA GLU A 39 19.59 -9.56 36.84
C GLU A 39 18.62 -10.01 37.95
N ARG A 40 18.00 -11.18 37.80
CA ARG A 40 17.51 -11.93 38.96
C ARG A 40 18.11 -13.32 38.94
N GLY A 41 19.07 -13.56 39.83
CA GLY A 41 19.48 -14.89 40.27
C GLY A 41 18.31 -15.63 40.91
N ARG A 42 17.38 -16.12 40.09
CA ARG A 42 16.25 -16.95 40.50
C ARG A 42 16.65 -18.37 40.15
N ILE A 43 16.75 -19.27 41.14
CA ILE A 43 16.86 -20.70 40.88
C ILE A 43 15.56 -21.12 40.19
N ILE A 44 15.56 -21.12 38.86
CA ILE A 44 14.39 -21.41 38.04
C ILE A 44 14.13 -22.92 38.14
N LYS A 45 13.06 -23.31 38.84
CA LYS A 45 12.57 -24.71 38.87
C LYS A 45 12.48 -25.24 37.43
N THR A 46 12.82 -26.50 37.17
CA THR A 46 12.88 -27.08 35.81
C THR A 46 11.61 -26.79 34.98
N ARG A 47 10.44 -26.86 35.62
CA ARG A 47 9.14 -26.48 35.02
C ARG A 47 9.07 -25.02 34.52
N ALA A 48 9.66 -24.08 35.25
CA ALA A 48 9.66 -22.67 34.86
C ALA A 48 10.64 -22.39 33.71
N LYS A 49 11.70 -23.20 33.54
CA LYS A 49 12.57 -23.12 32.36
C LYS A 49 11.83 -23.52 31.08
N PHE A 50 11.00 -24.57 31.15
CA PHE A 50 10.14 -24.98 30.02
C PHE A 50 9.08 -23.93 29.68
N VAL A 51 8.45 -23.32 30.68
CA VAL A 51 7.46 -22.24 30.44
C VAL A 51 8.12 -21.04 29.76
N ILE A 52 9.28 -20.59 30.27
CA ILE A 52 10.01 -19.45 29.66
C ILE A 52 10.44 -19.79 28.24
N GLY A 53 11.01 -20.98 28.01
CA GLY A 53 11.39 -21.43 26.66
C GLY A 53 10.20 -21.49 25.71
N GLY A 54 9.07 -22.07 26.16
CA GLY A 54 7.84 -22.12 25.39
C GLY A 54 7.29 -20.74 25.04
N THR A 55 7.28 -19.80 25.99
CA THR A 55 6.84 -18.41 25.74
C THR A 55 7.74 -17.71 24.74
N VAL A 56 9.07 -17.89 24.82
CA VAL A 56 10.01 -17.28 23.86
C VAL A 56 9.77 -17.83 22.45
N ILE A 57 9.66 -19.15 22.30
CA ILE A 57 9.39 -19.79 21.01
C ILE A 57 8.06 -19.31 20.44
N PHE A 58 7.00 -19.29 21.26
CA PHE A 58 5.68 -18.81 20.84
C PHE A 58 5.70 -17.35 20.41
N ALA A 59 6.43 -16.49 21.12
CA ALA A 59 6.58 -15.08 20.76
C ALA A 59 7.29 -14.90 19.42
N VAL A 60 8.34 -15.69 19.16
CA VAL A 60 9.06 -15.66 17.87
C VAL A 60 8.14 -16.11 16.73
N ILE A 61 7.42 -17.23 16.91
CA ILE A 61 6.46 -17.72 15.90
C ILE A 61 5.41 -16.66 15.62
N THR A 62 4.82 -16.06 16.67
CA THR A 62 3.80 -15.02 16.52
C THR A 62 4.36 -13.80 15.76
N ALA A 63 5.57 -13.36 16.09
CA ALA A 63 6.21 -12.23 15.43
C ALA A 63 6.46 -12.49 13.94
N LEU A 64 6.92 -13.68 13.58
CA LEU A 64 7.13 -14.08 12.18
C LEU A 64 5.81 -14.21 11.42
N SER A 65 4.78 -14.78 12.05
CA SER A 65 3.45 -14.90 11.43
C SER A 65 2.83 -13.55 11.11
N VAL A 66 2.92 -12.57 12.02
CA VAL A 66 2.39 -11.22 11.78
C VAL A 66 3.13 -10.53 10.62
N GLN A 67 4.45 -10.70 10.53
CA GLN A 67 5.23 -10.15 9.41
C GLN A 67 4.79 -10.76 8.07
N GLY A 68 4.65 -12.08 7.98
CA GLY A 68 4.21 -12.75 6.76
C GLY A 68 2.80 -12.36 6.31
N LEU A 69 1.86 -12.20 7.26
CA LEU A 69 0.49 -11.78 6.93
C LEU A 69 0.41 -10.35 6.38
N GLN A 70 1.27 -9.45 6.83
CA GLN A 70 1.29 -8.06 6.34
C GLN A 70 1.74 -7.96 4.89
N GLU A 71 2.61 -8.86 4.43
CA GLU A 71 3.09 -8.89 3.04
C GLU A 71 2.05 -9.45 2.06
N MET A 72 1.12 -10.28 2.52
CA MET A 72 0.09 -10.91 1.68
C MET A 72 -1.12 -10.02 1.42
N SER A 73 -1.26 -8.89 2.12
CA SER A 73 -2.45 -8.04 2.01
C SER A 73 -2.24 -6.93 0.99
N VAL A 74 -3.02 -6.97 -0.10
CA VAL A 74 -3.11 -5.88 -1.06
C VAL A 74 -4.23 -4.93 -0.63
N PHE A 75 -3.86 -3.71 -0.23
CA PHE A 75 -4.79 -2.68 0.24
C PHE A 75 -5.30 -1.79 -0.89
N PHE A 76 -6.54 -1.28 -0.71
CA PHE A 76 -7.18 -0.32 -1.60
C PHE A 76 -6.92 1.11 -1.11
N TYR A 77 -6.49 1.99 -2.01
CA TYR A 77 -6.23 3.40 -1.75
C TYR A 77 -6.90 4.29 -2.80
N THR A 78 -7.14 5.55 -2.43
CA THR A 78 -7.58 6.58 -3.38
C THR A 78 -6.38 7.27 -4.04
N PRO A 79 -6.53 7.83 -5.26
CA PRO A 79 -5.46 8.59 -5.90
C PRO A 79 -4.94 9.76 -5.05
N VAL A 80 -5.82 10.42 -4.29
CA VAL A 80 -5.47 11.56 -3.45
C VAL A 80 -4.56 11.14 -2.30
N GLU A 81 -4.82 9.98 -1.69
CA GLU A 81 -4.00 9.41 -0.61
C GLU A 81 -2.62 8.99 -1.11
N VAL A 82 -2.55 8.35 -2.27
CA VAL A 82 -1.29 7.90 -2.86
C VAL A 82 -0.40 9.09 -3.20
N LEU A 83 -0.97 10.16 -3.75
CA LEU A 83 -0.24 11.40 -4.06
C LEU A 83 0.22 12.17 -2.82
N ALA A 84 -0.39 11.96 -1.65
CA ALA A 84 0.05 12.62 -0.43
C ALA A 84 1.41 12.09 0.05
N ASN A 85 1.70 10.79 -0.16
CA ASN A 85 2.95 10.15 0.27
C ASN A 85 3.41 9.06 -0.72
N PRO A 86 3.83 9.41 -1.96
CA PRO A 86 4.15 8.43 -3.00
C PRO A 86 5.30 7.48 -2.62
N SER A 87 6.28 7.96 -1.85
CA SER A 87 7.46 7.19 -1.42
C SER A 87 7.13 5.98 -0.53
N MET A 88 5.98 6.01 0.16
CA MET A 88 5.53 4.87 1.00
C MET A 88 5.08 3.67 0.17
N PHE A 89 4.73 3.90 -1.10
CA PHE A 89 4.11 2.91 -1.99
C PHE A 89 5.05 2.37 -3.06
N GLU A 90 6.32 2.78 -3.09
CA GLU A 90 7.27 2.31 -4.10
C GLU A 90 7.62 0.81 -3.94
N ASN A 91 7.67 0.33 -2.70
CA ASN A 91 8.03 -1.05 -2.37
C ASN A 91 6.83 -1.94 -2.03
N LYS A 92 5.60 -1.48 -2.28
CA LYS A 92 4.37 -2.20 -1.93
C LYS A 92 3.43 -2.29 -3.12
N THR A 93 2.88 -3.48 -3.33
CA THR A 93 1.79 -3.66 -4.30
C THR A 93 0.50 -3.10 -3.69
N ILE A 94 -0.13 -2.17 -4.39
CA ILE A 94 -1.37 -1.52 -3.96
C ILE A 94 -2.43 -1.58 -5.06
N ARG A 95 -3.70 -1.48 -4.65
CA ARG A 95 -4.84 -1.30 -5.55
C ARG A 95 -5.34 0.13 -5.45
N ILE A 96 -5.51 0.78 -6.59
CA ILE A 96 -6.06 2.14 -6.67
C ILE A 96 -7.37 2.09 -7.43
N GLY A 97 -8.46 2.48 -6.78
CA GLY A 97 -9.77 2.65 -7.41
C GLY A 97 -9.98 4.10 -7.84
N ALA A 98 -10.27 4.34 -9.11
CA ALA A 98 -10.38 5.70 -9.65
C ALA A 98 -11.17 5.74 -10.96
N LEU A 99 -11.50 6.95 -11.42
CA LEU A 99 -12.07 7.19 -12.74
C LEU A 99 -10.97 7.44 -13.76
N VAL A 100 -11.14 6.93 -14.98
CA VAL A 100 -10.25 7.24 -16.10
C VAL A 100 -10.54 8.66 -16.58
N GLN A 101 -9.51 9.51 -16.64
CA GLN A 101 -9.63 10.86 -17.18
C GLN A 101 -9.93 10.81 -18.68
N ARG A 102 -10.94 11.57 -19.13
CA ARG A 102 -11.31 11.67 -20.55
C ARG A 102 -10.20 12.33 -21.37
N GLY A 103 -9.95 11.82 -22.57
CA GLY A 103 -8.90 12.26 -23.48
C GLY A 103 -7.48 11.96 -23.02
N SER A 104 -7.28 11.09 -22.02
CA SER A 104 -5.96 10.73 -21.50
C SER A 104 -5.47 9.37 -21.95
N VAL A 105 -6.30 8.60 -22.65
CA VAL A 105 -6.00 7.21 -23.01
C VAL A 105 -5.14 7.17 -24.28
N GLU A 106 -3.95 6.60 -24.15
CA GLU A 106 -3.02 6.34 -25.23
C GLU A 106 -2.75 4.83 -25.33
N TRP A 107 -2.95 4.28 -26.53
CA TRP A 107 -2.73 2.86 -26.81
C TRP A 107 -1.60 2.69 -27.81
N ASP A 108 -0.54 2.00 -27.40
CA ASP A 108 0.56 1.59 -28.25
C ASP A 108 0.40 0.12 -28.66
N ALA A 109 0.12 -0.11 -29.94
CA ALA A 109 -0.04 -1.45 -30.50
C ALA A 109 1.29 -2.17 -30.79
N GLN A 110 2.41 -1.44 -30.88
CA GLN A 110 3.73 -2.03 -31.12
C GLN A 110 4.30 -2.63 -29.83
N ASP A 111 4.22 -1.87 -28.73
CA ASP A 111 4.72 -2.29 -27.42
C ASP A 111 3.66 -3.00 -26.55
N ILE A 112 2.40 -3.07 -27.01
CA ILE A 112 1.25 -3.61 -26.24
C ILE A 112 1.17 -2.90 -24.86
N ARG A 113 1.19 -1.58 -24.90
CA ARG A 113 1.22 -0.72 -23.71
C ARG A 113 0.04 0.23 -23.71
N LEU A 114 -0.64 0.31 -22.57
CA LEU A 114 -1.74 1.24 -22.32
C LEU A 114 -1.29 2.29 -21.31
N SER A 115 -1.37 3.56 -21.70
CA SER A 115 -1.08 4.70 -20.83
C SER A 115 -2.34 5.53 -20.64
N PHE A 116 -2.67 5.89 -19.40
CA PHE A 116 -3.85 6.69 -19.11
C PHE A 116 -3.73 7.38 -17.76
N ASN A 117 -4.51 8.45 -17.55
CA ASN A 117 -4.54 9.13 -16.27
C ASN A 117 -5.76 8.69 -15.46
N ILE A 118 -5.54 8.42 -14.17
CA ILE A 118 -6.61 8.15 -13.22
C ILE A 118 -6.83 9.33 -12.29
N THR A 119 -8.08 9.57 -11.92
CA THR A 119 -8.50 10.67 -11.04
C THR A 119 -9.72 10.28 -10.21
N GLU A 120 -9.90 10.93 -9.06
CA GLU A 120 -11.12 10.82 -8.27
C GLU A 120 -12.12 11.94 -8.64
N ASP A 121 -11.70 13.21 -8.49
CA ASP A 121 -12.56 14.40 -8.68
C ASP A 121 -12.18 15.31 -9.87
N GLY A 122 -11.28 14.86 -10.75
CA GLY A 122 -10.72 15.63 -11.86
C GLY A 122 -9.61 16.64 -11.49
N LYS A 123 -9.30 16.83 -10.20
CA LYS A 123 -8.28 17.81 -9.74
C LYS A 123 -6.86 17.26 -9.71
N LYS A 124 -6.72 16.01 -9.25
CA LYS A 124 -5.43 15.33 -9.09
C LYS A 124 -5.44 14.09 -9.97
N ASN A 125 -4.43 13.97 -10.82
CA ASN A 125 -4.26 12.82 -11.69
C ASN A 125 -2.98 12.06 -11.37
N ILE A 126 -3.02 10.75 -11.62
CA ILE A 126 -1.85 9.88 -11.57
C ILE A 126 -1.72 9.24 -12.96
N PRO A 127 -0.56 9.38 -13.63
CA PRO A 127 -0.30 8.67 -14.87
C PRO A 127 -0.05 7.20 -14.58
N VAL A 128 -0.85 6.33 -15.20
CA VAL A 128 -0.78 4.87 -15.09
C VAL A 128 -0.23 4.30 -16.39
N PHE A 129 0.72 3.38 -16.25
CA PHE A 129 1.29 2.58 -17.34
C PHE A 129 0.95 1.12 -17.08
N TYR A 130 0.28 0.51 -18.05
CA TYR A 130 -0.10 -0.89 -18.02
C TYR A 130 0.54 -1.62 -19.20
N ASP A 131 1.44 -2.54 -18.89
CA ASP A 131 2.09 -3.41 -19.87
C ASP A 131 1.20 -4.66 -20.07
N GLY A 132 0.35 -4.64 -21.09
CA GLY A 132 -0.60 -5.71 -21.34
C GLY A 132 -1.71 -5.31 -22.31
N VAL A 133 -2.51 -6.30 -22.70
CA VAL A 133 -3.63 -6.10 -23.63
C VAL A 133 -4.69 -5.21 -22.99
N LYS A 134 -5.06 -4.12 -23.66
CA LYS A 134 -6.18 -3.27 -23.25
C LYS A 134 -7.47 -4.09 -23.20
N PRO A 135 -8.18 -4.16 -22.06
CA PRO A 135 -9.47 -4.83 -21.99
C PRO A 135 -10.49 -4.16 -22.92
N ASP A 136 -11.32 -4.93 -23.61
CA ASP A 136 -12.34 -4.40 -24.53
C ASP A 136 -13.40 -3.51 -23.85
N LEU A 137 -13.62 -3.74 -22.55
CA LEU A 137 -14.55 -2.97 -21.73
C LEU A 137 -13.93 -1.72 -21.11
N PHE A 138 -12.64 -1.45 -21.36
CA PHE A 138 -11.98 -0.24 -20.90
C PHE A 138 -12.48 0.97 -21.68
N ARG A 139 -13.04 1.95 -20.96
CA ARG A 139 -13.56 3.20 -21.51
C ARG A 139 -13.20 4.38 -20.63
N GLU A 140 -13.04 5.54 -21.26
CA GLU A 140 -12.82 6.80 -20.57
C GLU A 140 -14.04 7.20 -19.72
N GLY A 141 -13.80 7.85 -18.58
CA GLY A 141 -14.86 8.27 -17.66
C GLY A 141 -15.54 7.13 -16.90
N GLN A 142 -15.07 5.89 -17.02
CA GLN A 142 -15.52 4.76 -16.23
C GLN A 142 -14.62 4.55 -15.01
N GLY A 143 -15.20 3.99 -13.94
CA GLY A 143 -14.44 3.53 -12.78
C GLY A 143 -13.64 2.27 -13.10
N VAL A 144 -12.36 2.32 -12.75
CA VAL A 144 -11.38 1.24 -12.91
C VAL A 144 -10.64 1.00 -11.61
N VAL A 145 -10.14 -0.22 -11.45
CA VAL A 145 -9.20 -0.57 -10.37
C VAL A 145 -7.90 -1.01 -11.01
N VAL A 146 -6.81 -0.35 -10.62
CA VAL A 146 -5.46 -0.68 -11.07
C VAL A 146 -4.68 -1.28 -9.91
N GLU A 147 -4.01 -2.41 -10.13
CA GLU A 147 -3.11 -3.04 -9.16
C GLU A 147 -1.67 -2.91 -9.66
N GLY A 148 -0.77 -2.47 -8.79
CA GLY A 148 0.59 -2.17 -9.21
C GLY A 148 1.44 -1.51 -8.12
N LYS A 149 2.51 -0.85 -8.55
CA LYS A 149 3.46 -0.16 -7.67
C LYS A 149 3.69 1.26 -8.15
N MET A 150 3.97 2.17 -7.22
CA MET A 150 4.42 3.52 -7.57
C MET A 150 5.89 3.50 -7.99
N LYS A 151 6.23 4.18 -9.08
CA LYS A 151 7.61 4.51 -9.46
C LYS A 151 7.73 6.02 -9.61
N GLY A 152 8.13 6.70 -8.54
CA GLY A 152 8.17 8.16 -8.46
C GLY A 152 6.77 8.76 -8.61
N GLN A 153 6.50 9.39 -9.75
CA GLN A 153 5.19 10.01 -10.07
C GLN A 153 4.31 9.19 -10.99
N ARG A 154 4.78 8.02 -11.45
CA ARG A 154 4.05 7.12 -12.34
C ARG A 154 3.61 5.88 -11.59
N PHE A 155 2.46 5.34 -11.94
CA PHE A 155 1.99 4.08 -11.41
C PHE A 155 2.17 2.99 -12.47
N GLU A 156 2.99 1.98 -12.16
CA GLU A 156 3.13 0.82 -13.01
C GLU A 156 2.11 -0.22 -12.60
N ALA A 157 1.07 -0.37 -13.41
CA ALA A 157 0.00 -1.33 -13.22
C ALA A 157 0.39 -2.68 -13.82
N VAL A 158 0.25 -3.72 -13.00
CA VAL A 158 0.39 -5.13 -13.40
C VAL A 158 -0.97 -5.73 -13.75
N GLN A 159 -2.05 -5.22 -13.15
CA GLN A 159 -3.41 -5.67 -13.43
C GLN A 159 -4.36 -4.48 -13.55
N LEU A 160 -5.26 -4.56 -14.53
CA LEU A 160 -6.31 -3.58 -14.77
C LEU A 160 -7.67 -4.28 -14.72
N LEU A 161 -8.51 -3.87 -13.78
CA LEU A 161 -9.85 -4.41 -13.60
C LEU A 161 -10.88 -3.35 -13.98
N VAL A 162 -11.75 -3.70 -14.92
CA VAL A 162 -12.87 -2.90 -15.38
C VAL A 162 -14.16 -3.58 -14.98
N LYS A 163 -15.12 -2.81 -14.47
CA LYS A 163 -16.44 -3.35 -14.15
C LYS A 163 -17.16 -3.73 -15.45
N HIS A 164 -17.64 -4.97 -15.51
CA HIS A 164 -18.57 -5.40 -16.56
C HIS A 164 -19.93 -4.73 -16.33
N SER A 165 -20.47 -4.04 -17.34
CA SER A 165 -21.86 -3.59 -17.33
C SER A 165 -22.75 -4.73 -17.79
N GLU A 166 -23.04 -5.68 -16.89
CA GLU A 166 -24.12 -6.63 -17.12
C GLU A 166 -25.45 -5.91 -16.85
N ASP A 167 -26.02 -5.29 -17.88
CA ASP A 167 -27.47 -5.15 -17.93
C ASP A 167 -28.02 -6.44 -18.56
N TYR A 168 -28.17 -7.48 -17.74
CA TYR A 168 -28.73 -8.75 -18.20
C TYR A 168 -30.25 -8.61 -18.31
N THR A 169 -30.68 -8.10 -19.46
CA THR A 169 -32.09 -8.12 -19.86
C THR A 169 -32.37 -9.48 -20.50
N VAL A 170 -33.18 -10.29 -19.81
CA VAL A 170 -33.76 -11.47 -20.45
C VAL A 170 -34.77 -10.99 -21.48
N GLU A 171 -34.54 -11.32 -22.75
CA GLU A 171 -35.52 -11.11 -23.81
C GLU A 171 -36.81 -11.86 -23.44
N THR A 172 -37.84 -11.11 -23.06
CA THR A 172 -39.13 -11.67 -22.62
C THR A 172 -39.94 -12.26 -23.78
N GLU A 173 -39.53 -12.04 -25.03
CA GLU A 173 -40.18 -12.55 -26.25
C GLU A 173 -39.77 -13.97 -26.63
N HIS A 174 -38.64 -14.48 -26.13
CA HIS A 174 -38.27 -15.90 -26.30
C HIS A 174 -38.95 -16.81 -25.27
N LYS A 175 -40.24 -16.59 -25.00
CA LYS A 175 -41.11 -17.67 -24.50
C LYS A 175 -41.45 -18.60 -25.65
N LYS A 176 -40.47 -19.34 -26.18
CA LYS A 176 -40.82 -20.64 -26.74
C LYS A 176 -41.34 -21.46 -25.56
N THR A 177 -42.64 -21.73 -25.57
CA THR A 177 -43.32 -22.62 -24.66
C THR A 177 -42.48 -23.90 -24.56
N LYS A 178 -42.15 -24.36 -23.35
CA LYS A 178 -41.17 -25.44 -23.13
C LYS A 178 -41.52 -26.68 -23.97
N GLU A 179 -42.81 -26.88 -24.21
CA GLU A 179 -43.42 -27.88 -25.07
C GLU A 179 -42.89 -27.86 -26.52
N ASP A 180 -42.67 -26.69 -27.12
CA ASP A 180 -42.14 -26.56 -28.48
C ASP A 180 -40.66 -26.95 -28.57
N TYR A 181 -39.91 -26.71 -27.49
CA TYR A 181 -38.52 -27.14 -27.37
C TYR A 181 -38.44 -28.67 -27.26
N TYR A 182 -39.23 -29.31 -26.39
CA TYR A 182 -39.21 -30.76 -26.24
C TYR A 182 -39.69 -31.51 -27.49
N LYS A 183 -40.67 -30.98 -28.23
CA LYS A 183 -41.11 -31.55 -29.51
C LYS A 183 -40.00 -31.60 -30.56
N SER A 184 -39.14 -30.58 -30.61
CA SER A 184 -38.02 -30.57 -31.56
C SER A 184 -36.94 -31.60 -31.26
N ILE A 185 -36.75 -32.00 -30.00
CA ILE A 185 -35.78 -33.03 -29.61
C ILE A 185 -36.28 -34.45 -29.92
N GLN A 186 -37.59 -34.69 -29.83
CA GLN A 186 -38.19 -36.01 -30.11
C GLN A 186 -38.45 -36.26 -31.60
N ALA A 187 -38.37 -35.23 -32.45
CA ALA A 187 -38.61 -35.34 -33.89
C ALA A 187 -37.35 -35.69 -34.71
N GLN A 188 -36.24 -36.03 -34.05
CA GLN A 188 -34.93 -36.33 -34.63
C GLN A 188 -34.56 -37.80 -34.40
#